data_AF-A0A099KQW2-F1
#
_entry.id   AF-A0A099KQW2-F1
#
_cell.length_a   1.000
_cell.length_b   1.000
_cell.length_c   1.000
_cell.angle_alpha   90.00
_cell.angle_beta   90.00
_cell.angle_gamma   90.00
#
_symmetry.space_group_name_H-M   'P 1'
#
loop_
_entity.id
_entity.type
_entity.pdbx_description
1 polymer ?
#
loop_
_entity_poly.entity_id
_entity_poly.type
_entity_poly.pdbx_seq_one_letter_code
_entity_poly.pdbx_strand_id
1 'polypeptide(L)'
;MAKPIVLVIHGMGTHHINPNLSSEDIAKNIQEDKQEENYVVIDLNGRSNVKTKTQKEIINGIKETAKHFKFDDYQFDQKVDLREFNYSKDLDDIRLNDAEKAQALIDHLPVLKGLGLGPEIVAKMLEKLADSDQDKMFFTHWMDVVYYGLMYWGEKIRVDLAVMLNNLLIEQRDTGADIHIIAHSLGTAVLHDTLAKLYRKDADIMSHVPQLDLDGFKFDSITMVANVSRLLNLLNGIADPHHSVVNSGPNGCALRFYNFYNEFDPFTWFKHWDTTIPTGNKHRETTIRNPNTHDLTEYSAAPYITYCWMANIANETINGDDYKTAIVKHKETSLDKPYDDIKEAYQILMNKPEPVDAFKAIIAIFEASNDAYDLAKSMLEDF
;
A
#
# COMPACT_ATOMS: atom_id res chain seq x y z
N MET A 1 0.31 -30.63 -1.55
CA MET A 1 -0.49 -29.41 -1.29
C MET A 1 -0.21 -28.43 -2.41
N ALA A 2 -1.23 -27.70 -2.87
CA ALA A 2 -1.01 -26.60 -3.81
C ALA A 2 -0.13 -25.54 -3.15
N LYS A 3 0.62 -24.76 -3.95
CA LYS A 3 1.38 -23.63 -3.41
C LYS A 3 0.39 -22.57 -2.91
N PRO A 4 0.63 -21.92 -1.76
CA PRO A 4 -0.16 -20.77 -1.33
C PRO A 4 -0.14 -19.67 -2.40
N ILE A 5 -1.28 -19.04 -2.63
CA ILE A 5 -1.41 -17.90 -3.52
C ILE A 5 -1.22 -16.63 -2.68
N VAL A 6 -0.36 -15.72 -3.15
CA VAL A 6 -0.18 -14.40 -2.54
C VAL A 6 -0.59 -13.33 -3.53
N LEU A 7 -1.70 -12.65 -3.26
CA LEU A 7 -2.12 -11.48 -4.02
C LEU A 7 -1.52 -10.23 -3.38
N VAL A 8 -0.67 -9.54 -4.14
CA VAL A 8 -0.14 -8.23 -3.76
C VAL A 8 -1.00 -7.15 -4.39
N ILE A 9 -1.52 -6.24 -3.57
CA ILE A 9 -2.33 -5.11 -4.01
C ILE A 9 -1.53 -3.85 -3.77
N HIS A 10 -1.10 -3.24 -4.86
CA HIS A 10 -0.25 -2.08 -4.81
C HIS A 10 -0.49 -1.17 -6.01
N GLY A 11 -0.03 0.05 -5.88
CA GLY A 11 0.13 0.92 -7.01
C GLY A 11 1.23 1.91 -6.72
N MET A 12 2.26 1.86 -7.55
CA MET A 12 3.25 2.90 -7.67
C MET A 12 2.95 3.70 -8.93
N GLY A 13 2.68 4.99 -8.78
CA GLY A 13 3.28 5.92 -9.74
C GLY A 13 4.78 5.66 -9.75
N THR A 14 5.38 5.56 -10.93
CA THR A 14 6.79 5.26 -11.17
C THR A 14 7.78 5.97 -10.20
N HIS A 15 8.21 5.30 -9.12
CA HIS A 15 9.25 5.85 -8.22
C HIS A 15 10.58 5.17 -8.37
N HIS A 16 11.41 5.71 -9.25
CA HIS A 16 12.80 6.07 -8.97
C HIS A 16 13.22 7.19 -9.92
N ILE A 17 12.55 8.34 -9.86
CA ILE A 17 13.09 9.54 -10.51
C ILE A 17 13.91 10.28 -9.45
N ASN A 18 15.22 10.22 -9.58
CA ASN A 18 16.14 11.07 -8.83
C ASN A 18 15.66 12.53 -8.99
N PRO A 19 15.38 13.26 -7.89
CA PRO A 19 14.81 14.61 -7.93
C PRO A 19 15.70 15.64 -8.67
N ASN A 20 16.93 15.26 -9.02
CA ASN A 20 17.87 16.10 -9.79
C ASN A 20 17.85 15.85 -11.32
N LEU A 21 16.97 15.01 -11.84
CA LEU A 21 16.94 14.68 -13.28
C LEU A 21 16.23 15.76 -14.09
N SER A 22 16.84 16.13 -15.22
CA SER A 22 16.23 17.08 -16.15
C SER A 22 14.96 16.49 -16.79
N SER A 23 14.08 17.36 -17.31
CA SER A 23 12.87 16.93 -18.05
C SER A 23 13.19 15.98 -19.22
N GLU A 24 14.38 16.07 -19.81
CA GLU A 24 14.86 15.17 -20.88
C GLU A 24 15.31 13.80 -20.33
N ASP A 25 16.01 13.76 -19.21
CA ASP A 25 16.39 12.50 -18.54
C ASP A 25 15.18 11.74 -18.02
N ILE A 26 14.11 12.46 -17.68
CA ILE A 26 12.84 11.89 -17.24
C ILE A 26 12.06 11.29 -18.42
N ALA A 27 12.01 11.96 -19.56
CA ALA A 27 11.42 11.38 -20.78
C ALA A 27 12.18 10.12 -21.21
N LYS A 28 13.50 10.10 -20.99
CA LYS A 28 14.36 8.94 -21.22
C LYS A 28 14.13 7.83 -20.20
N ASN A 29 14.00 8.13 -18.91
CA ASN A 29 13.66 7.13 -17.89
C ASN A 29 12.26 6.57 -18.07
N ILE A 30 11.27 7.37 -18.47
CA ILE A 30 9.92 6.88 -18.82
C ILE A 30 10.01 5.98 -20.08
N GLN A 31 10.90 6.26 -21.02
CA GLN A 31 11.17 5.38 -22.16
C GLN A 31 11.94 4.11 -21.77
N GLU A 32 12.86 4.18 -20.82
CA GLU A 32 13.65 3.05 -20.29
C GLU A 32 12.79 2.15 -19.38
N ASP A 33 11.93 2.72 -18.52
CA ASP A 33 10.88 2.02 -17.77
C ASP A 33 9.90 1.37 -18.75
N LYS A 34 9.49 2.05 -19.83
CA LYS A 34 8.71 1.42 -20.93
C LYS A 34 9.48 0.30 -21.65
N GLN A 35 10.82 0.32 -21.65
CA GLN A 35 11.64 -0.74 -22.23
C GLN A 35 11.84 -1.93 -21.27
N GLU A 36 11.96 -1.71 -19.96
CA GLU A 36 11.94 -2.77 -18.94
C GLU A 36 10.53 -3.35 -18.72
N GLU A 37 9.49 -2.52 -18.85
CA GLU A 37 8.07 -2.88 -18.83
C GLU A 37 7.51 -3.25 -20.21
N ASN A 38 8.36 -3.56 -21.20
CA ASN A 38 7.90 -4.19 -22.44
C ASN A 38 7.23 -5.53 -22.10
N TYR A 39 5.92 -5.43 -21.86
CA TYR A 39 4.90 -6.45 -21.70
C TYR A 39 5.14 -7.48 -20.59
N VAL A 40 5.17 -7.02 -19.34
CA VAL A 40 4.67 -7.84 -18.23
C VAL A 40 3.14 -7.95 -18.42
N VAL A 41 2.70 -8.95 -19.19
CA VAL A 41 1.27 -9.27 -19.32
C VAL A 41 0.84 -9.93 -18.02
N ILE A 42 0.16 -9.15 -17.17
CA ILE A 42 -0.58 -9.67 -16.04
C ILE A 42 -1.93 -10.20 -16.55
N ASP A 43 -2.18 -11.49 -16.39
CA ASP A 43 -3.48 -12.07 -16.75
C ASP A 43 -4.60 -11.62 -15.80
N LEU A 44 -5.85 -11.99 -16.11
CA LEU A 44 -7.01 -11.66 -15.26
C LEU A 44 -6.93 -12.26 -13.84
N ASN A 45 -5.96 -13.12 -13.57
CA ASN A 45 -5.72 -13.73 -12.28
C ASN A 45 -4.53 -13.10 -11.55
N GLY A 46 -3.85 -12.10 -12.14
CA GLY A 46 -2.70 -11.44 -11.53
C GLY A 46 -1.35 -12.12 -11.84
N ARG A 47 -1.31 -13.10 -12.75
CA ARG A 47 -0.09 -13.84 -13.08
C ARG A 47 0.70 -13.15 -14.18
N SER A 48 2.01 -13.15 -14.04
CA SER A 48 2.94 -12.71 -15.07
C SER A 48 4.09 -13.72 -15.23
N ASN A 49 4.59 -13.84 -16.46
CA ASN A 49 5.79 -14.63 -16.79
C ASN A 49 7.09 -13.96 -16.34
N VAL A 50 7.03 -12.67 -15.99
CA VAL A 50 8.16 -11.85 -15.52
C VAL A 50 7.75 -11.17 -14.21
N LYS A 51 8.65 -11.15 -13.22
CA LYS A 51 8.35 -10.48 -11.95
C LYS A 51 8.26 -8.98 -12.15
N THR A 52 7.18 -8.39 -11.66
CA THR A 52 6.97 -6.95 -11.65
C THR A 52 7.89 -6.25 -10.65
N LYS A 53 7.92 -4.92 -10.67
CA LYS A 53 8.68 -4.14 -9.69
C LYS A 53 8.20 -4.40 -8.25
N THR A 54 6.90 -4.29 -7.98
CA THR A 54 6.30 -4.58 -6.67
C THR A 54 6.64 -5.98 -6.17
N GLN A 55 6.56 -6.98 -7.06
CA GLN A 55 6.91 -8.36 -6.70
C GLN A 55 8.39 -8.47 -6.31
N LYS A 56 9.29 -7.79 -7.04
CA LYS A 56 10.71 -7.75 -6.72
C LYS A 56 10.98 -7.06 -5.39
N GLU A 57 10.27 -5.97 -5.05
CA GLU A 57 10.42 -5.26 -3.77
C GLU A 57 10.15 -6.20 -2.58
N ILE A 58 9.04 -6.94 -2.61
CA ILE A 58 8.71 -7.94 -1.58
C ILE A 58 9.77 -9.06 -1.55
N ILE A 59 10.10 -9.63 -2.71
CA ILE A 59 11.06 -10.75 -2.79
C ILE A 59 12.43 -10.32 -2.24
N ASN A 60 12.91 -9.13 -2.62
CA ASN A 60 14.21 -8.62 -2.23
C ASN A 60 14.27 -8.30 -0.75
N GLY A 61 13.25 -7.61 -0.21
CA GLY A 61 13.18 -7.32 1.23
C GLY A 61 13.15 -8.59 2.07
N ILE A 62 12.30 -9.57 1.69
CA ILE A 62 12.26 -10.87 2.37
C ILE A 62 13.62 -11.58 2.27
N LYS A 63 14.22 -11.62 1.08
CA LYS A 63 15.51 -12.30 0.85
C LYS A 63 16.64 -11.69 1.65
N GLU A 64 16.66 -10.37 1.82
CA GLU A 64 17.66 -9.69 2.66
C GLU A 64 17.63 -10.23 4.09
N THR A 65 16.45 -10.21 4.70
CA THR A 65 16.26 -10.60 6.10
C THR A 65 16.32 -12.11 6.31
N ALA A 66 15.87 -12.90 5.34
CA ALA A 66 15.92 -14.36 5.39
C ALA A 66 17.34 -14.91 5.59
N LYS A 67 18.37 -14.23 5.07
CA LYS A 67 19.78 -14.58 5.33
C LYS A 67 20.11 -14.55 6.81
N HIS A 68 19.58 -13.57 7.54
CA HIS A 68 19.77 -13.46 8.99
C HIS A 68 18.97 -14.50 9.77
N PHE A 69 17.91 -15.05 9.16
CA PHE A 69 17.20 -16.22 9.66
C PHE A 69 17.85 -17.57 9.27
N LYS A 70 19.06 -17.58 8.70
CA LYS A 70 19.79 -18.77 8.21
C LYS A 70 19.19 -19.46 6.99
N PHE A 71 18.39 -18.73 6.21
CA PHE A 71 17.94 -19.17 4.90
C PHE A 71 18.80 -18.50 3.82
N ASP A 72 20.00 -19.04 3.62
CA ASP A 72 20.89 -18.59 2.54
C ASP A 72 20.20 -18.83 1.18
N ASP A 73 20.23 -17.82 0.32
CA ASP A 73 19.60 -17.83 -1.01
C ASP A 73 18.09 -18.10 -1.04
N TYR A 74 17.35 -17.74 0.02
CA TYR A 74 15.89 -17.88 0.08
C TYR A 74 15.17 -17.29 -1.15
N GLN A 75 14.27 -18.08 -1.75
CA GLN A 75 13.46 -17.72 -2.91
C GLN A 75 11.97 -17.78 -2.54
N PHE A 76 11.41 -16.66 -2.09
CA PHE A 76 10.02 -16.61 -1.64
C PHE A 76 9.03 -16.99 -2.73
N ASP A 77 9.27 -16.52 -3.96
CA ASP A 77 8.44 -16.77 -5.14
C ASP A 77 8.52 -18.21 -5.67
N GLN A 78 9.44 -19.04 -5.16
CA GLN A 78 9.41 -20.48 -5.39
C GLN A 78 8.49 -21.21 -4.40
N LYS A 79 8.21 -20.59 -3.23
CA LYS A 79 7.33 -21.15 -2.19
C LYS A 79 5.87 -20.80 -2.40
N VAL A 80 5.60 -19.66 -3.02
CA VAL A 80 4.24 -19.14 -3.25
C VAL A 80 3.96 -18.90 -4.74
N ASP A 81 2.69 -18.87 -5.10
CA ASP A 81 2.25 -18.26 -6.36
C ASP A 81 2.00 -16.77 -6.14
N LEU A 82 3.02 -15.95 -6.40
CA LEU A 82 2.97 -14.50 -6.21
C LEU A 82 2.29 -13.81 -7.39
N ARG A 83 1.19 -13.11 -7.10
CA ARG A 83 0.35 -12.40 -8.07
C ARG A 83 0.21 -10.94 -7.69
N GLU A 84 -0.14 -10.10 -8.65
CA GLU A 84 -0.29 -8.67 -8.42
C GLU A 84 -1.59 -8.12 -9.01
N PHE A 85 -2.24 -7.26 -8.24
CA PHE A 85 -3.22 -6.30 -8.70
C PHE A 85 -2.60 -4.90 -8.65
N ASN A 86 -2.18 -4.39 -9.81
CA ASN A 86 -1.58 -3.07 -9.95
C ASN A 86 -2.62 -2.06 -10.47
N TYR A 87 -3.16 -1.24 -9.56
CA TYR A 87 -4.15 -0.22 -9.94
C TYR A 87 -3.52 1.02 -10.60
N SER A 88 -2.20 1.21 -10.54
CA SER A 88 -1.53 2.37 -11.15
C SER A 88 -1.68 2.36 -12.65
N LYS A 89 -1.72 1.18 -13.29
CA LYS A 89 -1.91 1.09 -14.74
C LYS A 89 -3.17 1.83 -15.22
N ASP A 90 -4.26 1.68 -14.47
CA ASP A 90 -5.51 2.40 -14.79
C ASP A 90 -5.34 3.91 -14.56
N LEU A 91 -4.69 4.29 -13.46
CA LEU A 91 -4.50 5.69 -13.07
C LEU A 91 -3.47 6.41 -13.95
N ASP A 92 -2.45 5.73 -14.47
CA ASP A 92 -1.43 6.26 -15.37
C ASP A 92 -2.04 6.71 -16.69
N ASP A 93 -2.87 5.87 -17.30
CA ASP A 93 -3.58 6.22 -18.53
C ASP A 93 -4.50 7.44 -18.30
N ILE A 94 -5.15 7.52 -17.13
CA ILE A 94 -5.99 8.67 -16.75
C ILE A 94 -5.12 9.92 -16.57
N ARG A 95 -4.03 9.82 -15.81
CA ARG A 95 -3.08 10.91 -15.55
C ARG A 95 -2.51 11.47 -16.84
N LEU A 96 -2.09 10.61 -17.77
CA LEU A 96 -1.56 11.02 -19.07
C LEU A 96 -2.62 11.75 -19.89
N ASN A 97 -3.84 11.21 -19.96
CA ASN A 97 -4.94 11.85 -20.67
C ASN A 97 -5.34 13.21 -20.07
N ASP A 98 -5.27 13.36 -18.75
CA ASP A 98 -5.60 14.59 -18.03
C ASP A 98 -4.43 15.61 -18.08
N ALA A 99 -3.17 15.16 -18.04
CA ALA A 99 -1.98 16.01 -18.12
C ALA A 99 -1.81 16.66 -19.51
N GLU A 100 -2.16 15.94 -20.57
CA GLU A 100 -2.19 16.48 -21.95
C GLU A 100 -3.27 17.56 -22.13
N LYS A 101 -4.21 17.67 -21.19
CA LYS A 101 -5.34 18.59 -21.24
C LYS A 101 -5.45 19.31 -19.89
N ALA A 102 -4.70 20.38 -19.68
CA ALA A 102 -4.83 21.23 -18.47
C ALA A 102 -6.30 21.61 -18.13
N GLN A 103 -7.17 21.64 -19.15
CA GLN A 103 -8.62 21.82 -19.02
C GLN A 103 -9.35 20.64 -18.37
N ALA A 104 -8.92 19.39 -18.54
CA ALA A 104 -9.55 18.19 -17.96
C ALA A 104 -9.50 18.17 -16.43
N LEU A 105 -8.37 18.59 -15.83
CA LEU A 105 -8.27 18.82 -14.38
C LEU A 105 -9.23 19.92 -13.91
N ILE A 106 -9.41 20.97 -14.71
CA ILE A 106 -10.38 22.04 -14.46
C ILE A 106 -11.83 21.52 -14.58
N ASP A 107 -12.07 20.59 -15.50
CA ASP A 107 -13.39 19.99 -15.75
C ASP A 107 -13.83 19.02 -14.64
N HIS A 108 -12.88 18.51 -13.83
CA HIS A 108 -13.18 17.75 -12.60
C HIS A 108 -13.55 18.68 -11.42
N LEU A 109 -13.23 19.97 -11.48
CA LEU A 109 -13.47 20.93 -10.39
C LEU A 109 -14.95 21.09 -9.99
N PRO A 110 -15.94 21.06 -10.90
CA PRO A 110 -17.36 21.09 -10.52
C PRO A 110 -17.78 19.87 -9.71
N VAL A 111 -17.26 18.68 -10.03
CA VAL A 111 -17.52 17.44 -9.27
C VAL A 111 -16.92 17.56 -7.88
N LEU A 112 -15.66 17.99 -7.82
CA LEU A 112 -14.92 18.26 -6.60
C LEU A 112 -15.63 19.32 -5.72
N LYS A 113 -16.11 20.43 -6.30
CA LYS A 113 -16.95 21.44 -5.61
C LYS A 113 -18.28 20.86 -5.11
N GLY A 114 -18.91 19.99 -5.90
CA GLY A 114 -20.16 19.31 -5.53
C GLY A 114 -20.02 18.37 -4.33
N LEU A 115 -18.80 17.89 -4.07
CA LEU A 115 -18.44 17.11 -2.88
C LEU A 115 -18.07 17.99 -1.66
N GLY A 116 -18.36 19.30 -1.72
CA GLY A 116 -18.15 20.23 -0.59
C GLY A 116 -16.80 20.93 -0.59
N LEU A 117 -16.04 20.88 -1.69
CA LEU A 117 -14.77 21.60 -1.76
C LEU A 117 -14.95 23.11 -1.91
N GLY A 118 -14.38 23.83 -0.94
CA GLY A 118 -14.28 25.29 -0.99
C GLY A 118 -13.39 25.77 -2.14
N PRO A 119 -13.67 26.96 -2.72
CA PRO A 119 -12.84 27.57 -3.76
C PRO A 119 -11.36 27.74 -3.39
N GLU A 120 -11.07 27.93 -2.10
CA GLU A 120 -9.71 28.06 -1.57
C GLU A 120 -8.89 26.76 -1.70
N ILE A 121 -9.52 25.60 -1.48
CA ILE A 121 -8.86 24.30 -1.60
C ILE A 121 -8.53 24.03 -3.07
N VAL A 122 -9.47 24.34 -3.96
CA VAL A 122 -9.25 24.26 -5.42
C VAL A 122 -8.10 25.15 -5.87
N ALA A 123 -8.01 26.38 -5.33
CA ALA A 123 -6.91 27.29 -5.65
C ALA A 123 -5.56 26.76 -5.16
N LYS A 124 -5.48 26.24 -3.92
CA LYS A 124 -4.27 25.60 -3.40
C LYS A 124 -3.86 24.36 -4.20
N MET A 125 -4.83 23.57 -4.66
CA MET A 125 -4.55 22.46 -5.58
C MET A 125 -3.91 22.98 -6.87
N LEU A 126 -4.48 24.02 -7.50
CA LEU A 126 -3.92 24.62 -8.72
C LEU A 126 -2.53 25.23 -8.51
N GLU A 127 -2.28 25.83 -7.36
CA GLU A 127 -0.97 26.38 -6.99
C GLU A 127 0.08 25.26 -6.85
N LYS A 128 -0.23 24.18 -6.14
CA LYS A 128 0.65 23.01 -6.03
C LYS A 128 0.82 22.24 -7.35
N LEU A 129 -0.19 22.27 -8.23
CA LEU A 129 -0.10 21.75 -9.60
C LEU A 129 0.83 22.61 -10.48
N ALA A 130 0.86 23.93 -10.24
CA ALA A 130 1.68 24.88 -10.99
C ALA A 130 3.17 24.87 -10.56
N ASP A 131 3.46 24.50 -9.31
CA ASP A 131 4.81 24.37 -8.74
C ASP A 131 5.53 23.05 -9.14
N SER A 132 5.05 22.42 -10.22
CA SER A 132 5.35 21.03 -10.63
C SER A 132 6.77 20.74 -11.11
N ASP A 133 7.68 21.72 -11.03
CA ASP A 133 9.09 21.52 -11.37
C ASP A 133 9.92 20.95 -10.22
N GLN A 134 9.47 20.99 -8.95
CA GLN A 134 10.34 20.62 -7.84
C GLN A 134 10.15 19.21 -7.24
N ASP A 135 8.96 18.58 -7.25
CA ASP A 135 8.82 17.19 -6.72
C ASP A 135 7.70 16.36 -7.37
N LYS A 136 8.07 15.56 -8.39
CA LYS A 136 7.16 14.69 -9.15
C LYS A 136 6.64 13.48 -8.35
N MET A 137 7.33 13.12 -7.26
CA MET A 137 6.91 12.05 -6.34
C MET A 137 5.62 12.41 -5.61
N PHE A 138 5.54 13.64 -5.12
CA PHE A 138 4.40 14.17 -4.40
C PHE A 138 3.16 14.22 -5.32
N PHE A 139 3.33 14.77 -6.53
CA PHE A 139 2.25 14.99 -7.50
C PHE A 139 1.49 13.72 -7.89
N THR A 140 2.21 12.65 -8.19
CA THR A 140 1.61 11.40 -8.71
C THR A 140 0.77 10.68 -7.65
N HIS A 141 1.26 10.64 -6.41
CA HIS A 141 0.61 9.92 -5.31
C HIS A 141 -0.67 10.57 -4.79
N TRP A 142 -0.72 11.91 -4.69
CA TRP A 142 -1.94 12.57 -4.20
C TRP A 142 -3.06 12.56 -5.24
N MET A 143 -2.70 12.64 -6.53
CA MET A 143 -3.67 12.49 -7.61
C MET A 143 -4.32 11.11 -7.61
N ASP A 144 -3.57 10.04 -7.30
CA ASP A 144 -4.13 8.69 -7.19
C ASP A 144 -5.14 8.58 -6.04
N VAL A 145 -4.83 9.21 -4.90
CA VAL A 145 -5.77 9.33 -3.77
C VAL A 145 -7.04 10.06 -4.19
N VAL A 146 -6.94 11.13 -5.00
CA VAL A 146 -8.10 11.88 -5.49
C VAL A 146 -8.90 11.06 -6.50
N TYR A 147 -8.26 10.48 -7.52
CA TYR A 147 -8.93 9.67 -8.53
C TYR A 147 -9.64 8.47 -7.91
N TYR A 148 -8.99 7.79 -6.96
CA TYR A 148 -9.60 6.67 -6.26
C TYR A 148 -10.69 7.09 -5.26
N GLY A 149 -10.38 8.06 -4.40
CA GLY A 149 -11.20 8.41 -3.25
C GLY A 149 -12.39 9.30 -3.56
N LEU A 150 -12.33 10.08 -4.65
CA LEU A 150 -13.31 11.15 -4.90
C LEU A 150 -13.93 11.09 -6.30
N MET A 151 -13.33 10.33 -7.22
CA MET A 151 -13.84 10.19 -8.58
C MET A 151 -14.42 8.80 -8.83
N TYR A 152 -15.13 8.67 -9.95
CA TYR A 152 -15.77 7.41 -10.35
C TYR A 152 -14.75 6.30 -10.66
N TRP A 153 -13.49 6.63 -10.90
CA TRP A 153 -12.40 5.69 -11.17
C TRP A 153 -12.19 4.68 -10.04
N GLY A 154 -12.40 5.10 -8.79
CA GLY A 154 -12.36 4.18 -7.66
C GLY A 154 -13.32 3.01 -7.80
N GLU A 155 -14.50 3.20 -8.44
CA GLU A 155 -15.46 2.11 -8.62
C GLU A 155 -14.96 1.08 -9.63
N LYS A 156 -14.39 1.53 -10.76
CA LYS A 156 -13.76 0.63 -11.74
C LYS A 156 -12.68 -0.22 -11.07
N ILE A 157 -11.75 0.41 -10.34
CA ILE A 157 -10.64 -0.28 -9.65
C ILE A 157 -11.19 -1.35 -8.68
N ARG A 158 -12.23 -1.03 -7.90
CA ARG A 158 -12.85 -1.99 -6.99
C ARG A 158 -13.54 -3.14 -7.72
N VAL A 159 -14.21 -2.88 -8.84
CA VAL A 159 -14.85 -3.93 -9.67
C VAL A 159 -13.79 -4.87 -10.25
N ASP A 160 -12.69 -4.33 -10.76
CA ASP A 160 -11.61 -5.14 -11.32
C ASP A 160 -10.93 -6.01 -10.26
N LEU A 161 -10.69 -5.44 -9.07
CA LEU A 161 -10.19 -6.22 -7.93
C LEU A 161 -11.20 -7.29 -7.50
N ALA A 162 -12.51 -6.97 -7.47
CA ALA A 162 -13.55 -7.92 -7.13
C ALA A 162 -13.59 -9.13 -8.09
N VAL A 163 -13.42 -8.89 -9.39
CA VAL A 163 -13.31 -9.96 -10.39
C VAL A 163 -12.10 -10.85 -10.09
N MET A 164 -10.93 -10.26 -9.81
CA MET A 164 -9.72 -11.01 -9.49
C MET A 164 -9.90 -11.85 -8.20
N LEU A 165 -10.43 -11.25 -7.13
CA LEU A 165 -10.69 -11.95 -5.86
C LEU A 165 -11.66 -13.12 -6.05
N ASN A 166 -12.72 -12.95 -6.85
CA ASN A 166 -13.65 -14.03 -7.16
C ASN A 166 -12.96 -15.18 -7.91
N ASN A 167 -12.08 -14.88 -8.87
CA ASN A 167 -11.30 -15.90 -9.57
C ASN A 167 -10.36 -16.66 -8.62
N LEU A 168 -9.75 -15.97 -7.65
CA LEU A 168 -8.92 -16.61 -6.62
C LEU A 168 -9.73 -17.57 -5.75
N LEU A 169 -10.93 -17.17 -5.31
CA LEU A 169 -11.80 -18.03 -4.49
C LEU A 169 -12.26 -19.28 -5.27
N ILE A 170 -12.56 -19.14 -6.56
CA ILE A 170 -12.85 -20.28 -7.44
C ILE A 170 -11.64 -21.23 -7.51
N GLU A 171 -10.44 -20.68 -7.68
CA GLU A 171 -9.22 -21.47 -7.74
C GLU A 171 -8.88 -22.16 -6.41
N GLN A 172 -9.08 -21.49 -5.28
CA GLN A 172 -8.94 -22.09 -3.95
C GLN A 172 -9.90 -23.25 -3.77
N ARG A 173 -11.16 -23.12 -4.19
CA ARG A 173 -12.13 -24.23 -4.16
C ARG A 173 -11.64 -25.42 -4.99
N ASP A 174 -11.08 -25.16 -6.18
CA ASP A 174 -10.69 -26.21 -7.12
C ASP A 174 -9.34 -26.87 -6.77
N THR A 175 -8.44 -26.15 -6.11
CA THR A 175 -7.06 -26.60 -5.85
C THR A 175 -6.75 -26.85 -4.37
N GLY A 176 -7.56 -26.28 -3.46
CA GLY A 176 -7.27 -26.23 -2.03
C GLY A 176 -6.08 -25.36 -1.65
N ALA A 177 -5.68 -24.41 -2.50
CA ALA A 177 -4.59 -23.47 -2.19
C ALA A 177 -5.03 -22.41 -1.18
N ASP A 178 -4.18 -22.13 -0.20
CA ASP A 178 -4.38 -21.02 0.73
C ASP A 178 -4.27 -19.67 0.00
N ILE A 179 -5.12 -18.70 0.33
CA ILE A 179 -5.08 -17.36 -0.26
C ILE A 179 -4.63 -16.35 0.80
N HIS A 180 -3.51 -15.70 0.53
CA HIS A 180 -2.97 -14.60 1.32
C HIS A 180 -3.00 -13.30 0.52
N ILE A 181 -3.34 -12.20 1.17
CA ILE A 181 -3.34 -10.87 0.55
C ILE A 181 -2.35 -9.97 1.28
N ILE A 182 -1.54 -9.24 0.52
CA ILE A 182 -0.67 -8.17 1.02
C ILE A 182 -1.07 -6.89 0.31
N ALA A 183 -1.67 -5.96 1.03
CA ALA A 183 -2.03 -4.64 0.51
C ALA A 183 -1.12 -3.57 1.10
N HIS A 184 -0.64 -2.66 0.27
CA HIS A 184 0.27 -1.60 0.67
C HIS A 184 -0.28 -0.21 0.36
N SER A 185 -0.17 0.73 1.30
CA SER A 185 -0.56 2.13 1.13
C SER A 185 -2.00 2.26 0.62
N LEU A 186 -2.28 3.05 -0.43
CA LEU A 186 -3.61 3.19 -1.05
C LEU A 186 -4.26 1.84 -1.39
N GLY A 187 -3.47 0.82 -1.73
CA GLY A 187 -3.93 -0.56 -1.91
C GLY A 187 -4.68 -1.13 -0.71
N THR A 188 -4.37 -0.68 0.52
CA THR A 188 -5.11 -1.06 1.74
C THR A 188 -6.55 -0.54 1.72
N ALA A 189 -6.78 0.67 1.23
CA ALA A 189 -8.12 1.21 1.03
C ALA A 189 -8.83 0.51 -0.14
N VAL A 190 -8.13 0.28 -1.25
CA VAL A 190 -8.65 -0.46 -2.40
C VAL A 190 -9.17 -1.83 -2.00
N LEU A 191 -8.36 -2.61 -1.28
CA LEU A 191 -8.75 -3.91 -0.76
C LEU A 191 -9.91 -3.79 0.22
N HIS A 192 -9.78 -2.90 1.21
CA HIS A 192 -10.77 -2.72 2.25
C HIS A 192 -12.17 -2.42 1.68
N ASP A 193 -12.27 -1.41 0.82
CA ASP A 193 -13.54 -0.96 0.26
C ASP A 193 -14.14 -2.01 -0.69
N THR A 194 -13.30 -2.76 -1.40
CA THR A 194 -13.74 -3.88 -2.24
C THR A 194 -14.33 -4.98 -1.39
N LEU A 195 -13.62 -5.44 -0.36
CA LEU A 195 -14.09 -6.53 0.51
C LEU A 195 -15.31 -6.12 1.33
N ALA A 196 -15.38 -4.89 1.82
CA ALA A 196 -16.53 -4.39 2.55
C ALA A 196 -17.81 -4.34 1.69
N LYS A 197 -17.67 -4.18 0.36
CA LYS A 197 -18.78 -4.28 -0.59
C LYS A 197 -19.12 -5.73 -0.96
N LEU A 198 -18.11 -6.60 -1.08
CA LEU A 198 -18.28 -8.01 -1.46
C LEU A 198 -18.91 -8.86 -0.36
N TYR A 199 -18.53 -8.62 0.89
CA TYR A 199 -18.99 -9.37 2.04
C TYR A 199 -20.18 -8.67 2.70
N ARG A 200 -21.21 -9.46 3.04
CA ARG A 200 -22.31 -9.00 3.88
C ARG A 200 -22.63 -10.04 4.95
N LYS A 201 -22.82 -9.56 6.19
CA LYS A 201 -23.09 -10.42 7.36
C LYS A 201 -24.38 -11.26 7.22
N ASP A 202 -25.32 -10.81 6.38
CA ASP A 202 -26.59 -11.48 6.10
C ASP A 202 -26.68 -11.89 4.62
N ALA A 203 -25.56 -12.33 4.03
CA ALA A 203 -25.53 -12.74 2.62
C ALA A 203 -26.53 -13.89 2.37
N ASP A 204 -27.58 -13.62 1.61
CA ASP A 204 -28.44 -14.66 1.06
C ASP A 204 -27.72 -15.28 -0.13
N ILE A 205 -27.14 -16.46 0.06
CA ILE A 205 -26.44 -17.22 -0.99
C ILE A 205 -27.35 -17.63 -2.15
N MET A 206 -28.68 -17.50 -1.99
CA MET A 206 -29.68 -17.72 -3.05
C MET A 206 -30.10 -16.43 -3.76
N SER A 207 -29.55 -15.27 -3.37
CA SER A 207 -29.80 -13.98 -4.02
C SER A 207 -29.27 -13.98 -5.46
N HIS A 208 -29.99 -13.27 -6.34
CA HIS A 208 -29.56 -13.04 -7.73
C HIS A 208 -28.34 -12.12 -7.82
N VAL A 209 -28.03 -11.39 -6.73
CA VAL A 209 -26.78 -10.67 -6.54
C VAL A 209 -25.96 -11.46 -5.53
N PRO A 210 -25.06 -12.36 -5.97
CA PRO A 210 -24.28 -13.18 -5.06
C PRO A 210 -23.36 -12.31 -4.22
N GLN A 211 -23.42 -12.51 -2.91
CA GLN A 211 -22.56 -11.87 -1.92
C GLN A 211 -21.75 -12.95 -1.23
N LEU A 212 -20.54 -12.61 -0.78
CA LEU A 212 -19.70 -13.56 -0.05
C LEU A 212 -20.17 -13.64 1.40
N ASP A 213 -20.47 -14.87 1.82
CA ASP A 213 -20.74 -15.21 3.21
C ASP A 213 -19.43 -15.34 4.00
N LEU A 214 -19.42 -14.84 5.23
CA LEU A 214 -18.24 -14.79 6.09
C LEU A 214 -17.86 -16.17 6.64
N ASP A 215 -18.78 -17.13 6.71
CA ASP A 215 -18.52 -18.48 7.22
C ASP A 215 -18.02 -19.40 6.10
N GLY A 216 -18.52 -19.22 4.87
CA GLY A 216 -18.17 -20.02 3.71
C GLY A 216 -16.91 -19.57 2.97
N PHE A 217 -16.53 -18.29 3.06
CA PHE A 217 -15.42 -17.73 2.28
C PHE A 217 -14.51 -16.87 3.17
N LYS A 218 -13.33 -17.37 3.51
CA LYS A 218 -12.32 -16.59 4.23
C LYS A 218 -10.97 -16.68 3.53
N PHE A 219 -10.22 -15.58 3.56
CA PHE A 219 -8.81 -15.58 3.20
C PHE A 219 -7.97 -16.12 4.35
N ASP A 220 -6.89 -16.83 4.05
CA ASP A 220 -5.98 -17.41 5.05
C ASP A 220 -5.22 -16.34 5.83
N SER A 221 -4.84 -15.25 5.15
CA SER A 221 -4.44 -14.03 5.82
C SER A 221 -4.62 -12.78 4.98
N ILE A 222 -4.92 -11.65 5.63
CA ILE A 222 -4.80 -10.31 5.05
C ILE A 222 -3.71 -9.56 5.82
N THR A 223 -2.75 -8.98 5.09
CA THR A 223 -1.75 -8.04 5.63
C THR A 223 -1.98 -6.66 5.04
N MET A 224 -2.22 -5.67 5.89
CA MET A 224 -2.25 -4.26 5.55
C MET A 224 -0.92 -3.62 5.96
N VAL A 225 -0.17 -3.10 4.99
CA VAL A 225 1.11 -2.42 5.19
C VAL A 225 0.91 -0.93 4.90
N ALA A 226 1.38 -0.05 5.79
CA ALA A 226 1.14 1.39 5.70
C ALA A 226 -0.36 1.72 5.48
N ASN A 227 -1.20 1.24 6.39
CA ASN A 227 -2.65 1.24 6.19
C ASN A 227 -3.26 2.65 6.24
N VAL A 228 -3.78 3.10 5.11
CA VAL A 228 -4.45 4.41 4.92
C VAL A 228 -5.96 4.29 4.72
N SER A 229 -6.56 3.11 4.90
CA SER A 229 -8.00 2.89 4.69
C SER A 229 -8.90 3.88 5.42
N ARG A 230 -8.53 4.29 6.64
CA ARG A 230 -9.29 5.27 7.43
C ARG A 230 -9.22 6.68 6.87
N LEU A 231 -8.04 7.08 6.39
CA LEU A 231 -7.88 8.35 5.70
C LEU A 231 -8.78 8.38 4.46
N LEU A 232 -8.73 7.32 3.65
CA LEU A 232 -9.53 7.22 2.43
C LEU A 232 -11.03 7.17 2.73
N ASN A 233 -11.44 6.57 3.84
CA ASN A 233 -12.84 6.57 4.26
C ASN A 233 -13.38 7.98 4.53
N LEU A 234 -12.55 8.94 4.96
CA LEU A 234 -12.98 10.34 5.06
C LEU A 234 -13.39 10.95 3.72
N LEU A 235 -12.81 10.45 2.63
CA LEU A 235 -13.02 10.98 1.28
C LEU A 235 -14.21 10.30 0.60
N ASN A 236 -14.28 8.98 0.70
CA ASN A 236 -15.21 8.19 -0.10
C ASN A 236 -16.46 7.71 0.69
N GLY A 237 -16.41 7.68 2.03
CA GLY A 237 -17.51 7.25 2.87
C GLY A 237 -17.99 5.81 2.65
N ILE A 238 -17.19 4.93 2.02
CA ILE A 238 -17.67 3.60 1.56
C ILE A 238 -17.95 2.65 2.73
N ALA A 239 -16.97 2.45 3.61
CA ALA A 239 -17.12 1.61 4.79
C ALA A 239 -16.14 2.05 5.87
N ASP A 240 -16.62 2.17 7.12
CA ASP A 240 -15.76 2.53 8.25
C ASP A 240 -14.80 1.37 8.59
N PRO A 241 -13.47 1.55 8.42
CA PRO A 241 -12.52 0.48 8.67
C PRO A 241 -12.42 0.00 10.12
N HIS A 242 -13.00 0.74 11.08
CA HIS A 242 -13.05 0.30 12.48
C HIS A 242 -14.17 -0.71 12.77
N HIS A 243 -15.21 -0.72 11.94
CA HIS A 243 -16.41 -1.54 12.14
C HIS A 243 -16.66 -2.47 10.94
N SER A 244 -15.65 -2.65 10.11
CA SER A 244 -15.72 -3.41 8.87
C SER A 244 -15.52 -4.92 9.09
N VAL A 245 -16.09 -5.70 8.18
CA VAL A 245 -15.86 -7.15 8.05
C VAL A 245 -14.42 -7.48 7.59
N VAL A 246 -13.67 -6.48 7.15
CA VAL A 246 -12.27 -6.62 6.75
C VAL A 246 -11.37 -6.68 7.98
N ASN A 247 -11.44 -7.83 8.66
CA ASN A 247 -10.67 -8.17 9.85
C ASN A 247 -10.58 -9.69 9.96
N SER A 248 -9.99 -10.19 11.04
CA SER A 248 -9.94 -11.59 11.40
C SER A 248 -11.07 -12.02 12.33
N GLY A 249 -11.22 -13.33 12.49
CA GLY A 249 -12.11 -13.94 13.48
C GLY A 249 -13.52 -14.24 12.96
N PRO A 250 -14.47 -14.57 13.85
CA PRO A 250 -15.80 -15.05 13.45
C PRO A 250 -16.57 -14.07 12.56
N ASN A 251 -16.44 -12.77 12.81
CA ASN A 251 -17.12 -11.73 12.04
C ASN A 251 -16.24 -11.12 10.92
N GLY A 252 -15.05 -11.67 10.68
CA GLY A 252 -14.07 -11.16 9.73
C GLY A 252 -13.93 -12.03 8.49
N CYS A 253 -13.56 -11.44 7.36
CA CYS A 253 -13.33 -12.17 6.10
C CYS A 253 -11.95 -12.85 6.01
N ALA A 254 -11.13 -12.80 7.07
CA ALA A 254 -9.85 -13.49 7.13
C ALA A 254 -9.71 -14.41 8.35
N LEU A 255 -8.90 -15.46 8.22
CA LEU A 255 -8.48 -16.29 9.35
C LEU A 255 -7.44 -15.57 10.22
N ARG A 256 -6.53 -14.81 9.58
CA ARG A 256 -5.53 -13.97 10.23
C ARG A 256 -5.50 -12.59 9.60
N PHE A 257 -5.32 -11.56 10.43
CA PHE A 257 -5.18 -10.19 9.96
C PHE A 257 -3.93 -9.55 10.56
N TYR A 258 -3.14 -8.90 9.73
CA TYR A 258 -1.93 -8.20 10.12
C TYR A 258 -2.00 -6.74 9.70
N ASN A 259 -1.60 -5.84 10.59
CA ASN A 259 -1.52 -4.41 10.28
C ASN A 259 -0.14 -3.88 10.67
N PHE A 260 0.65 -3.47 9.69
CA PHE A 260 2.02 -3.02 9.88
C PHE A 260 2.14 -1.56 9.47
N TYR A 261 2.83 -0.78 10.30
CA TYR A 261 3.15 0.61 10.01
C TYR A 261 4.49 0.98 10.62
N ASN A 262 5.17 1.93 10.02
CA ASN A 262 6.36 2.55 10.58
C ASN A 262 5.95 3.81 11.35
N GLU A 263 6.45 4.00 12.56
CA GLU A 263 6.16 5.18 13.39
C GLU A 263 6.54 6.48 12.68
N PHE A 264 7.53 6.43 11.78
CA PHE A 264 8.04 7.56 11.02
C PHE A 264 7.50 7.60 9.59
N ASP A 265 6.47 6.81 9.28
CA ASP A 265 5.74 6.87 8.02
C ASP A 265 4.59 7.90 8.10
N PRO A 266 4.72 9.05 7.43
CA PRO A 266 3.80 10.18 7.48
C PRO A 266 2.38 9.86 6.99
N PHE A 267 2.23 8.88 6.10
CA PHE A 267 0.93 8.46 5.61
C PHE A 267 0.09 7.75 6.69
N THR A 268 0.74 7.31 7.78
CA THR A 268 0.09 6.53 8.85
C THR A 268 -0.23 7.36 10.09
N TRP A 269 0.20 8.63 10.15
CA TRP A 269 0.01 9.52 11.30
C TRP A 269 -1.42 10.02 11.45
N PHE A 270 -2.05 10.36 10.33
CA PHE A 270 -3.37 10.95 10.30
C PHE A 270 -4.44 9.86 10.15
N LYS A 271 -5.49 9.93 10.98
CA LYS A 271 -6.54 8.89 11.04
C LYS A 271 -5.96 7.48 11.11
N HIS A 272 -5.00 7.28 12.00
CA HIS A 272 -4.37 5.97 12.20
C HIS A 272 -5.42 4.85 12.35
N TRP A 273 -5.18 3.73 11.67
CA TRP A 273 -5.98 2.53 11.83
C TRP A 273 -5.57 1.84 13.14
N ASP A 274 -6.46 1.83 14.12
CA ASP A 274 -6.21 1.17 15.41
C ASP A 274 -7.45 0.40 15.89
N THR A 275 -7.69 -0.74 15.26
CA THR A 275 -8.79 -1.64 15.62
C THR A 275 -8.25 -2.92 16.24
N THR A 276 -9.04 -3.54 17.10
CA THR A 276 -8.75 -4.87 17.65
C THR A 276 -8.66 -5.90 16.53
N ILE A 277 -7.61 -6.72 16.57
CA ILE A 277 -7.39 -7.86 15.67
C ILE A 277 -7.63 -9.14 16.47
N PRO A 278 -8.74 -9.88 16.25
CA PRO A 278 -9.01 -11.12 16.98
C PRO A 278 -7.93 -12.20 16.81
N THR A 279 -7.44 -12.40 15.58
CA THR A 279 -6.41 -13.37 15.24
C THR A 279 -5.38 -12.76 14.30
N GLY A 280 -4.12 -12.70 14.72
CA GLY A 280 -3.03 -12.04 13.99
C GLY A 280 -2.36 -11.00 14.88
N ASN A 281 -1.80 -9.93 14.29
CA ASN A 281 -1.17 -8.88 15.10
C ASN A 281 -1.03 -7.54 14.39
N LYS A 282 -0.89 -6.47 15.18
CA LYS A 282 -0.38 -5.18 14.71
C LYS A 282 1.09 -5.03 15.08
N HIS A 283 1.87 -4.41 14.20
CA HIS A 283 3.28 -4.12 14.46
C HIS A 283 3.62 -2.69 14.10
N ARG A 284 4.37 -2.04 15.00
CA ARG A 284 4.96 -0.72 14.81
C ARG A 284 6.44 -0.89 14.59
N GLU A 285 6.91 -0.61 13.37
CA GLU A 285 8.33 -0.48 13.07
C GLU A 285 8.84 0.89 13.54
N THR A 286 10.08 0.93 14.02
CA THR A 286 10.69 2.12 14.63
C THR A 286 12.10 2.39 14.09
N THR A 287 12.50 1.70 13.02
CA THR A 287 13.75 1.95 12.33
C THR A 287 13.53 2.82 11.08
N ILE A 288 14.56 3.58 10.72
CA ILE A 288 14.64 4.33 9.46
C ILE A 288 15.94 3.89 8.80
N ARG A 289 15.86 3.15 7.70
CA ARG A 289 17.04 2.76 6.89
C ARG A 289 17.11 3.52 5.56
N ASN A 290 15.96 4.01 5.12
CA ASN A 290 15.74 4.72 3.88
C ASN A 290 14.92 5.98 4.20
N PRO A 291 15.23 7.14 3.61
CA PRO A 291 14.44 8.34 3.81
C PRO A 291 12.94 8.16 3.48
N ASN A 292 12.63 7.31 2.51
CA ASN A 292 11.26 6.90 2.21
C ASN A 292 10.83 5.75 3.14
N THR A 293 10.39 6.08 4.35
CA THR A 293 9.85 5.12 5.34
C THR A 293 8.54 4.46 4.90
N HIS A 294 7.93 4.95 3.82
CA HIS A 294 6.73 4.42 3.19
C HIS A 294 7.03 3.35 2.11
N ASP A 295 8.31 3.04 1.84
CA ASP A 295 8.71 2.07 0.82
C ASP A 295 8.36 0.63 1.25
N LEU A 296 7.68 -0.11 0.37
CA LEU A 296 7.29 -1.50 0.60
C LEU A 296 8.50 -2.42 0.80
N THR A 297 9.65 -2.11 0.17
CA THR A 297 10.89 -2.86 0.34
C THR A 297 11.37 -2.81 1.79
N GLU A 298 11.29 -1.64 2.43
CA GLU A 298 11.71 -1.46 3.83
C GLU A 298 10.79 -2.21 4.78
N TYR A 299 9.48 -2.15 4.56
CA TYR A 299 8.54 -3.00 5.28
C TYR A 299 8.83 -4.49 5.07
N SER A 300 9.14 -4.90 3.84
CA SER A 300 9.42 -6.30 3.49
C SER A 300 10.73 -6.81 4.09
N ALA A 301 11.69 -5.90 4.35
CA ALA A 301 12.95 -6.18 5.02
C ALA A 301 12.88 -6.07 6.55
N ALA A 302 11.79 -5.57 7.14
CA ALA A 302 11.64 -5.49 8.58
C ALA A 302 11.53 -6.90 9.22
N PRO A 303 12.39 -7.27 10.19
CA PRO A 303 12.46 -8.65 10.70
C PRO A 303 11.14 -9.22 11.19
N TYR A 304 10.32 -8.42 11.89
CA TYR A 304 9.01 -8.89 12.35
C TYR A 304 8.06 -9.18 11.19
N ILE A 305 8.04 -8.31 10.19
CA ILE A 305 7.16 -8.42 9.02
C ILE A 305 7.58 -9.62 8.16
N THR A 306 8.88 -9.74 7.85
CA THR A 306 9.43 -10.89 7.14
C THR A 306 9.15 -12.20 7.88
N TYR A 307 9.34 -12.22 9.20
CA TYR A 307 9.01 -13.39 10.04
C TYR A 307 7.53 -13.76 9.89
N CYS A 308 6.62 -12.79 9.97
CA CYS A 308 5.19 -13.02 9.81
C CYS A 308 4.87 -13.62 8.44
N TRP A 309 5.43 -13.11 7.35
CA TRP A 309 5.18 -13.65 6.01
C TRP A 309 5.79 -15.03 5.80
N MET A 310 7.05 -15.22 6.18
CA MET A 310 7.71 -16.52 6.05
C MET A 310 7.01 -17.60 6.88
N ALA A 311 6.65 -17.31 8.13
CA ALA A 311 6.00 -18.28 9.01
C ALA A 311 4.55 -18.56 8.64
N ASN A 312 3.75 -17.54 8.28
CA ASN A 312 2.31 -17.72 8.06
C ASN A 312 1.93 -18.02 6.61
N ILE A 313 2.74 -17.62 5.64
CA ILE A 313 2.46 -17.80 4.20
C ILE A 313 3.30 -18.95 3.65
N ALA A 314 4.61 -18.90 3.87
CA ALA A 314 5.52 -19.93 3.34
C ALA A 314 5.69 -21.13 4.29
N ASN A 315 5.08 -21.08 5.48
CA ASN A 315 5.16 -22.11 6.52
C ASN A 315 6.61 -22.44 6.96
N GLU A 316 7.48 -21.44 6.96
CA GLU A 316 8.87 -21.57 7.39
C GLU A 316 8.98 -21.50 8.92
N THR A 317 9.88 -22.30 9.49
CA THR A 317 10.17 -22.26 10.94
C THR A 317 11.44 -21.48 11.20
N ILE A 318 11.32 -20.36 11.91
CA ILE A 318 12.45 -19.47 12.24
C ILE A 318 12.81 -19.63 13.71
N ASN A 319 14.10 -19.87 14.00
CA ASN A 319 14.60 -19.99 15.36
C ASN A 319 14.60 -18.63 16.07
N GLY A 320 14.29 -18.61 17.38
CA GLY A 320 14.22 -17.38 18.16
C GLY A 320 15.54 -16.61 18.28
N ASP A 321 16.70 -17.28 18.25
CA ASP A 321 18.01 -16.64 18.32
C ASP A 321 18.44 -16.07 16.96
N ASP A 322 18.09 -16.75 15.86
CA ASP A 322 18.25 -16.22 14.51
C ASP A 322 17.34 -15.00 14.29
N TYR A 323 16.12 -15.03 14.84
CA TYR A 323 15.22 -13.88 14.84
C TYR A 323 15.82 -12.65 15.55
N LYS A 324 16.37 -12.84 16.75
CA LYS A 324 17.07 -11.76 17.47
C LYS A 324 18.28 -11.25 16.69
N THR A 325 19.02 -12.15 16.04
CA THR A 325 20.17 -11.79 15.20
C THR A 325 19.72 -10.90 14.03
N ALA A 326 18.62 -11.23 13.37
CA ALA A 326 18.06 -10.42 12.29
C ALA A 326 17.66 -9.01 12.76
N ILE A 327 17.09 -8.87 13.97
CA ILE A 327 16.80 -7.56 14.56
C ILE A 327 18.08 -6.73 14.71
N VAL A 328 19.14 -7.31 15.25
CA VAL A 328 20.42 -6.60 15.40
C VAL A 328 20.98 -6.20 14.04
N LYS A 329 20.98 -7.11 13.07
CA LYS A 329 21.48 -6.84 11.71
C LYS A 329 20.68 -5.79 10.96
N HIS A 330 19.35 -5.80 11.09
CA HIS A 330 18.51 -4.77 10.49
C HIS A 330 18.76 -3.39 11.12
N LYS A 331 19.07 -3.32 12.42
CA LYS A 331 19.45 -2.07 13.10
C LYS A 331 20.81 -1.53 12.66
N GLU A 332 21.77 -2.38 12.28
CA GLU A 332 23.10 -1.95 11.80
C GLU A 332 23.02 -1.11 10.52
N THR A 333 21.97 -1.24 9.71
CA THR A 333 21.74 -0.44 8.50
C THR A 333 20.71 0.66 8.70
N SER A 334 20.20 0.82 9.93
CA SER A 334 19.25 1.87 10.30
C SER A 334 20.00 3.11 10.78
N LEU A 335 19.29 4.23 10.84
CA LEU A 335 19.75 5.47 11.44
C LEU A 335 20.25 5.22 12.88
N ASP A 336 21.57 5.39 13.09
CA ASP A 336 22.24 5.22 14.39
C ASP A 336 22.09 6.46 15.27
N LYS A 337 20.85 6.89 15.46
CA LYS A 337 20.50 7.88 16.47
C LYS A 337 19.65 7.22 17.54
N PRO A 338 19.77 7.65 18.81
CA PRO A 338 18.85 7.22 19.84
C PRO A 338 17.40 7.40 19.38
N TYR A 339 16.56 6.40 19.62
CA TYR A 339 15.16 6.45 19.22
C TYR A 339 14.45 7.72 19.71
N ASP A 340 14.75 8.17 20.93
CA ASP A 340 14.13 9.36 21.52
C ASP A 340 14.50 10.64 20.74
N ASP A 341 15.73 10.74 20.20
CA ASP A 341 16.17 11.88 19.40
C ASP A 341 15.45 11.91 18.03
N ILE A 342 15.30 10.73 17.40
CA ILE A 342 14.53 10.60 16.15
C ILE A 342 13.08 10.98 16.41
N LYS A 343 12.50 10.43 17.48
CA LYS A 343 11.13 10.70 17.88
C LYS A 343 10.90 12.18 18.15
N GLU A 344 11.81 12.86 18.85
CA GLU A 344 11.71 14.30 19.11
C GLU A 344 11.73 15.12 17.81
N ALA A 345 12.62 14.78 16.87
CA ALA A 345 12.68 15.45 15.58
C ALA A 345 11.37 15.31 14.78
N TYR A 346 10.80 14.10 14.77
CA TYR A 346 9.54 13.81 14.08
C TYR A 346 8.29 14.34 14.81
N GLN A 347 8.34 14.51 16.14
CA GLN A 347 7.20 15.04 16.91
C GLN A 347 6.77 16.43 16.44
N ILE A 348 7.71 17.25 15.95
CA ILE A 348 7.39 18.56 15.38
C ILE A 348 6.46 18.42 14.17
N LEU A 349 6.67 17.38 13.36
CA LEU A 349 5.85 17.07 12.18
C LEU A 349 4.53 16.40 12.57
N MET A 350 4.56 15.48 13.54
CA MET A 350 3.37 14.74 14.02
C MET A 350 2.38 15.61 14.81
N ASN A 351 2.85 16.67 15.49
CA ASN A 351 2.01 17.55 16.30
C ASN A 351 1.26 18.63 15.48
N LYS A 352 1.29 18.55 14.15
CA LYS A 352 0.45 19.42 13.30
C LYS A 352 -1.03 19.18 13.65
N PRO A 353 -1.87 20.23 13.73
CA PRO A 353 -3.28 20.09 14.09
C PRO A 353 -3.99 19.09 13.19
N GLU A 354 -4.80 18.19 13.76
CA GLU A 354 -5.54 17.23 12.97
C GLU A 354 -6.48 17.97 12.01
N PRO A 355 -6.40 17.71 10.70
CA PRO A 355 -7.18 18.42 9.71
C PRO A 355 -8.68 18.14 9.89
N VAL A 356 -9.47 19.23 9.87
CA VAL A 356 -10.93 19.22 10.10
C VAL A 356 -11.74 18.78 8.88
N ASP A 357 -11.15 18.79 7.67
CA ASP A 357 -11.79 18.31 6.45
C ASP A 357 -10.86 17.37 5.67
N ALA A 358 -11.46 16.49 4.86
CA ALA A 358 -10.77 15.38 4.22
C ALA A 358 -9.69 15.82 3.22
N PHE A 359 -9.84 16.99 2.59
CA PHE A 359 -8.84 17.52 1.66
C PHE A 359 -7.69 18.21 2.36
N LYS A 360 -7.95 18.95 3.44
CA LYS A 360 -6.88 19.39 4.32
C LYS A 360 -6.10 18.21 4.89
N ALA A 361 -6.75 17.06 5.10
CA ALA A 361 -6.07 15.83 5.49
C ALA A 361 -5.11 15.32 4.42
N ILE A 362 -5.55 15.25 3.17
CA ILE A 362 -4.67 14.94 2.03
C ILE A 362 -3.47 15.91 2.01
N ILE A 363 -3.71 17.22 1.93
CA ILE A 363 -2.63 18.22 1.80
C ILE A 363 -1.65 18.11 2.98
N ALA A 364 -2.15 18.04 4.21
CA ALA A 364 -1.32 17.95 5.40
C ALA A 364 -0.47 16.69 5.43
N ILE A 365 -1.00 15.56 4.95
CA ILE A 365 -0.24 14.31 4.83
C ILE A 365 0.88 14.45 3.85
N PHE A 366 0.60 14.96 2.65
CA PHE A 366 1.63 15.08 1.64
C PHE A 366 2.72 16.07 2.06
N GLU A 367 2.36 17.22 2.65
CA GLU A 367 3.33 18.16 3.23
C GLU A 367 4.14 17.51 4.35
N ALA A 368 3.50 16.79 5.27
CA ALA A 368 4.18 16.02 6.30
C ALA A 368 5.10 14.96 5.71
N SER A 369 4.73 14.36 4.57
CA SER A 369 5.55 13.37 3.89
C SER A 369 6.82 13.95 3.29
N ASN A 370 6.72 15.13 2.69
CA ASN A 370 7.89 15.83 2.19
C ASN A 370 8.84 16.22 3.33
N ASP A 371 8.29 16.86 4.37
CA ASP A 371 9.08 17.28 5.54
C ASP A 371 9.75 16.07 6.23
N ALA A 372 9.04 14.93 6.32
CA ALA A 372 9.55 13.69 6.89
C ALA A 372 10.68 13.09 6.07
N TYR A 373 10.56 13.12 4.74
CA TYR A 373 11.59 12.64 3.82
C TYR A 373 12.86 13.49 3.93
N ASP A 374 12.72 14.81 3.86
CA ASP A 374 13.85 15.75 3.97
C ASP A 374 14.55 15.63 5.33
N LEU A 375 13.77 15.50 6.40
CA LEU A 375 14.29 15.23 7.73
C LEU A 375 15.06 13.91 7.78
N ALA A 376 14.46 12.80 7.35
CA ALA A 376 15.11 11.49 7.33
C ALA A 376 16.42 11.52 6.53
N LYS A 377 16.39 12.14 5.35
CA LYS A 377 17.53 12.30 4.46
C LYS A 377 18.65 13.08 5.14
N SER A 378 18.35 14.24 5.73
CA SER A 378 19.35 15.03 6.46
C SER A 378 19.99 14.23 7.61
N MET A 379 19.18 13.47 8.35
CA MET A 379 19.68 12.65 9.46
C MET A 379 20.56 11.48 9.01
N LEU A 380 20.30 10.93 7.82
CA LEU A 380 21.10 9.88 7.19
C LEU A 380 22.36 10.41 6.47
N GLU A 381 22.36 11.67 6.04
CA GLU A 381 23.52 12.34 5.41
C GLU A 381 24.51 12.92 6.42
N ASP A 382 24.07 13.23 7.65
CA ASP A 382 24.90 13.67 8.80
C ASP A 382 25.86 12.56 9.33
N PHE A 383 26.12 11.54 8.52
CA PHE A 383 26.68 10.24 8.90
C PHE A 383 28.05 9.95 8.26
#